data_AF-A0A830EA30-F1
#
_entry.id   AF-A0A830EA30-F1
#
_cell.length_a   1.000
_cell.length_b   1.000
_cell.length_c   1.000
_cell.angle_alpha   90.00
_cell.angle_beta   90.00
_cell.angle_gamma   90.00
#
_symmetry.space_group_name_H-M   'P 1'
#
loop_
_entity.id
_entity.type
_entity.pdbx_description
1 polymer ?
#
loop_
_entity_poly.entity_id
_entity_poly.type
_entity_poly.pdbx_seq_one_letter_code
_entity_poly.pdbx_strand_id
1 'polypeptide(L)'
;MDIIEAVRRITVSTCQRETCFQDYIATLMNARTRVVINGVEVDVYGNDIAIEIKVNPRIYDGIGQALTYKRLLGIREVWLIHIFTYRADAQQWCKELGKILSGLGIDYAVITPSHKCINNE
;
A
#
# COMPACT_ATOMS: atom_id res chain seq x y z
N MET A 1 5.10 0.23 -15.32
CA MET A 1 5.82 0.98 -14.27
C MET A 1 5.95 0.06 -13.08
N ASP A 2 7.12 0.01 -12.42
CA ASP A 2 7.23 -0.73 -11.16
C ASP A 2 6.51 0.00 -10.02
N ILE A 3 6.32 -0.70 -8.90
CA ILE A 3 5.58 -0.18 -7.76
C ILE A 3 6.31 0.94 -7.02
N ILE A 4 7.64 0.92 -6.94
CA ILE A 4 8.42 1.96 -6.24
C ILE A 4 8.25 3.30 -6.96
N GLU A 5 8.37 3.30 -8.30
CA GLU A 5 8.14 4.47 -9.12
C GLU A 5 6.68 4.95 -9.04
N ALA A 6 5.72 4.02 -9.00
CA ALA A 6 4.30 4.37 -8.81
C ALA A 6 4.06 5.05 -7.46
N VAL A 7 4.63 4.50 -6.36
CA VAL A 7 4.55 5.06 -5.01
C VAL A 7 5.16 6.46 -4.94
N ARG A 8 6.31 6.67 -5.58
CA ARG A 8 6.99 7.98 -5.63
C ARG A 8 6.12 9.05 -6.29
N ARG A 9 5.31 8.68 -7.29
CA ARG A 9 4.39 9.57 -8.01
C ARG A 9 3.07 9.88 -7.30
N ILE A 10 2.77 9.23 -6.18
CA ILE A 10 1.55 9.55 -5.43
C ILE A 10 1.69 10.94 -4.81
N THR A 11 0.74 11.81 -5.08
CA THR A 11 0.62 13.13 -4.44
C THR A 11 -0.67 13.18 -3.65
N VAL A 12 -0.57 13.49 -2.35
CA VAL A 12 -1.71 13.49 -1.43
C VAL A 12 -2.75 14.55 -1.80
N SER A 13 -2.36 15.64 -2.45
CA SER A 13 -3.28 16.68 -2.93
C SER A 13 -4.24 16.20 -4.02
N THR A 14 -4.00 15.04 -4.63
CA THR A 14 -4.79 14.53 -5.76
C THR A 14 -6.05 13.76 -5.31
N CYS A 15 -6.04 13.17 -4.11
CA CYS A 15 -7.07 12.24 -3.66
C CYS A 15 -7.34 12.39 -2.15
N GLN A 16 -8.60 12.16 -1.74
CA GLN A 16 -8.99 12.19 -0.32
C GLN A 16 -9.58 10.87 0.20
N ARG A 17 -9.75 9.87 -0.66
CA ARG A 17 -10.37 8.57 -0.31
C ARG A 17 -9.54 7.42 -0.84
N GLU A 18 -9.62 6.26 -0.18
CA GLU A 18 -8.88 5.04 -0.56
C GLU A 18 -9.11 4.68 -2.03
N THR A 19 -10.36 4.66 -2.48
CA THR A 19 -10.71 4.31 -3.87
C THR A 19 -10.01 5.19 -4.91
N CYS A 20 -9.82 6.48 -4.63
CA CYS A 20 -9.10 7.37 -5.55
C CYS A 20 -7.62 7.02 -5.65
N PHE A 21 -6.98 6.68 -4.52
CA PHE A 21 -5.59 6.23 -4.52
C PHE A 21 -5.43 4.84 -5.16
N GLN A 22 -6.39 3.93 -4.94
CA GLN A 22 -6.45 2.64 -5.62
C GLN A 22 -6.50 2.83 -7.15
N ASP A 23 -7.44 3.63 -7.65
CA ASP A 23 -7.61 3.89 -9.09
C ASP A 23 -6.36 4.58 -9.68
N TYR A 24 -5.77 5.53 -8.95
CA TYR A 24 -4.55 6.23 -9.38
C TYR A 24 -3.35 5.29 -9.51
N ILE A 25 -3.04 4.49 -8.49
CA ILE A 25 -1.95 3.53 -8.52
C ILE A 25 -2.19 2.47 -9.61
N ALA A 26 -3.43 1.96 -9.70
CA ALA A 26 -3.79 0.99 -10.73
C ALA A 26 -3.53 1.54 -12.14
N THR A 27 -3.86 2.81 -12.38
CA THR A 27 -3.58 3.47 -13.66
C THR A 27 -2.08 3.55 -13.96
N LEU A 28 -1.25 3.95 -12.99
CA LEU A 28 0.20 4.03 -13.16
C LEU A 28 0.84 2.67 -13.47
N MET A 29 0.32 1.61 -12.86
CA MET A 29 0.86 0.26 -12.97
C MET A 29 0.22 -0.60 -14.07
N ASN A 30 -0.80 -0.08 -14.77
CA ASN A 30 -1.66 -0.85 -15.68
C ASN A 30 -2.26 -2.10 -14.97
N ALA A 31 -2.71 -1.90 -13.74
CA ALA A 31 -3.29 -2.91 -12.87
C ALA A 31 -4.82 -2.72 -12.76
N ARG A 32 -5.49 -3.62 -12.04
CA ARG A 32 -6.94 -3.57 -11.77
C ARG A 32 -7.19 -3.26 -10.30
N THR A 33 -8.26 -2.54 -10.00
CA THR A 33 -8.69 -2.25 -8.62
C THR A 33 -9.76 -3.22 -8.14
N ARG A 34 -9.83 -3.45 -6.82
CA ARG A 34 -10.93 -4.19 -6.14
C ARG A 34 -11.19 -5.55 -6.80
N VAL A 35 -10.11 -6.28 -7.06
CA VAL A 35 -10.15 -7.59 -7.71
C VAL A 35 -10.49 -8.66 -6.69
N VAL A 36 -11.53 -9.46 -6.94
CA VAL A 36 -11.88 -10.56 -6.05
C VAL A 36 -11.21 -11.85 -6.52
N ILE A 37 -10.34 -12.43 -5.67
CA ILE A 37 -9.63 -13.69 -5.91
C ILE A 37 -9.99 -14.64 -4.78
N ASN A 38 -10.61 -15.78 -5.10
CA ASN A 38 -11.02 -16.79 -4.11
C ASN A 38 -11.81 -16.21 -2.92
N GLY A 39 -12.69 -15.22 -3.17
CA GLY A 39 -13.52 -14.57 -2.16
C GLY A 39 -12.82 -13.47 -1.35
N VAL A 40 -11.56 -13.17 -1.65
CA VAL A 40 -10.79 -12.08 -1.04
C VAL A 40 -10.72 -10.91 -2.01
N GLU A 41 -11.14 -9.72 -1.58
CA GLU A 41 -10.96 -8.49 -2.34
C GLU A 41 -9.53 -7.95 -2.18
N VAL A 42 -8.87 -7.70 -3.30
CA VAL A 42 -7.55 -7.07 -3.42
C VAL A 42 -7.71 -5.66 -3.96
N ASP A 43 -7.30 -4.68 -3.17
CA ASP A 43 -7.40 -3.24 -3.46
C ASP A 43 -6.83 -2.87 -4.85
N VAL A 44 -5.59 -3.27 -5.13
CA VAL A 44 -4.97 -3.19 -6.46
C VAL A 44 -4.21 -4.47 -6.76
N TYR A 45 -4.43 -5.04 -7.94
CA TYR A 45 -3.76 -6.26 -8.40
C TYR A 45 -3.35 -6.18 -9.87
N GLY A 46 -2.08 -6.45 -10.15
CA GLY A 46 -1.53 -6.50 -11.51
C GLY A 46 -0.05 -6.86 -11.52
N ASN A 47 0.42 -7.48 -12.59
CA ASN A 47 1.81 -7.95 -12.74
C ASN A 47 2.28 -8.84 -11.55
N ASP A 48 1.39 -9.69 -11.04
CA ASP A 48 1.63 -10.54 -9.85
C ASP A 48 1.94 -9.79 -8.53
N ILE A 49 1.63 -8.48 -8.49
CA ILE A 49 1.73 -7.62 -7.30
C ILE A 49 0.33 -7.38 -6.74
N ALA A 50 0.17 -7.57 -5.42
CA ALA A 50 -1.01 -7.14 -4.68
C ALA A 50 -0.67 -5.96 -3.77
N ILE A 51 -1.56 -4.97 -3.71
CA ILE A 51 -1.37 -3.76 -2.92
C ILE A 51 -2.61 -3.54 -2.09
N GLU A 52 -2.43 -3.38 -0.78
CA GLU A 52 -3.42 -2.89 0.17
C GLU A 52 -3.18 -1.40 0.43
N ILE A 53 -4.22 -0.57 0.35
CA ILE A 53 -4.09 0.88 0.54
C ILE A 53 -5.00 1.34 1.67
N LYS A 54 -4.42 2.02 2.67
CA LYS A 54 -5.19 2.63 3.76
C LYS A 54 -4.99 4.13 3.85
N VAL A 55 -6.08 4.88 3.92
CA VAL A 55 -6.07 6.35 4.05
C VAL A 55 -6.39 6.78 5.48
N ASN A 56 -5.54 7.64 6.04
CA ASN A 56 -5.51 8.04 7.44
C ASN A 56 -5.60 6.85 8.42
N PRO A 57 -4.76 5.81 8.24
CA PRO A 57 -4.86 4.58 9.01
C PRO A 57 -4.40 4.72 10.45
N ARG A 58 -4.85 3.79 11.29
CA ARG A 58 -4.14 3.37 12.50
C ARG A 58 -2.98 2.44 12.13
N ILE A 59 -2.03 2.26 13.04
CA ILE A 59 -0.77 1.53 12.74
C ILE A 59 -1.00 0.09 12.27
N TYR A 60 -2.08 -0.55 12.70
CA TYR A 60 -2.39 -1.95 12.40
C TYR A 60 -3.36 -2.15 11.23
N ASP A 61 -3.88 -1.08 10.63
CA ASP A 61 -4.86 -1.20 9.55
C ASP A 61 -4.23 -1.81 8.29
N GLY A 62 -5.00 -2.61 7.55
CA GLY A 62 -4.54 -3.26 6.31
C GLY A 62 -3.57 -4.43 6.49
N ILE A 63 -2.89 -4.57 7.64
CA ILE A 63 -1.92 -5.66 7.88
C ILE A 63 -2.54 -7.05 7.69
N GLY A 64 -3.73 -7.27 8.24
CA GLY A 64 -4.45 -8.54 8.10
C GLY A 64 -4.85 -8.86 6.65
N GLN A 65 -5.20 -7.83 5.87
CA GLN A 65 -5.53 -7.98 4.45
C GLN A 65 -4.28 -8.29 3.63
N ALA A 66 -3.18 -7.57 3.85
CA ALA A 66 -1.89 -7.86 3.21
C ALA A 66 -1.38 -9.28 3.55
N LEU A 67 -1.50 -9.71 4.81
CA LEU A 67 -1.19 -11.07 5.21
C LEU A 67 -2.07 -12.11 4.51
N THR A 68 -3.36 -11.82 4.38
CA THR A 68 -4.30 -12.66 3.62
C THR A 68 -3.84 -12.81 2.17
N TYR A 69 -3.43 -11.73 1.50
CA TYR A 69 -2.91 -11.78 0.12
C TYR A 69 -1.68 -12.67 0.02
N LYS A 70 -0.74 -12.52 0.96
CA LYS A 70 0.50 -13.32 1.00
C LYS A 70 0.23 -14.80 1.27
N ARG A 71 -0.60 -15.11 2.26
CA ARG A 71 -0.73 -16.47 2.83
C ARG A 71 -1.85 -17.28 2.20
N LEU A 72 -3.01 -16.67 1.97
CA LEU A 72 -4.18 -17.38 1.41
C LEU A 72 -4.16 -17.35 -0.13
N LEU A 73 -3.80 -16.22 -0.73
CA LEU A 73 -3.73 -16.11 -2.20
C LEU A 73 -2.38 -16.53 -2.77
N GLY A 74 -1.35 -16.71 -1.93
CA GLY A 74 -0.01 -17.14 -2.36
C GLY A 74 0.74 -16.09 -3.19
N ILE A 75 0.32 -14.83 -3.14
CA ILE A 75 0.91 -13.75 -3.93
C ILE A 75 2.30 -13.43 -3.37
N ARG A 76 3.31 -13.42 -4.24
CA ARG A 76 4.71 -13.26 -3.82
C ARG A 76 5.07 -11.83 -3.49
N GLU A 77 4.57 -10.86 -4.23
CA GLU A 77 4.86 -9.45 -3.99
C GLU A 77 3.62 -8.76 -3.44
N VAL A 78 3.69 -8.35 -2.17
CA VAL A 78 2.55 -7.76 -1.45
C VAL A 78 3.01 -6.48 -0.79
N TRP A 79 2.26 -5.41 -1.05
CA TRP A 79 2.55 -4.08 -0.53
C TRP A 79 1.42 -3.57 0.36
N LEU A 80 1.79 -2.93 1.47
CA LEU A 80 0.88 -2.16 2.32
C LEU A 80 1.25 -0.67 2.24
N ILE A 81 0.33 0.16 1.75
CA ILE A 81 0.56 1.60 1.59
C ILE A 81 -0.34 2.36 2.55
N HIS A 82 0.27 3.02 3.54
CA HIS A 82 -0.40 3.93 4.46
C HIS A 82 -0.28 5.36 3.95
N ILE A 83 -1.41 6.03 3.74
CA ILE A 83 -1.47 7.39 3.19
C ILE A 83 -2.13 8.33 4.20
N PHE A 84 -1.43 9.37 4.63
CA PHE A 84 -1.97 10.44 5.45
C PHE A 84 -2.32 11.64 4.58
N THR A 85 -3.57 12.09 4.70
CA THR A 85 -4.07 13.31 4.02
C THR A 85 -3.70 14.60 4.74
N TYR A 86 -3.09 14.48 5.92
CA TYR A 86 -2.61 15.56 6.77
C TYR A 86 -1.12 15.38 7.09
N ARG A 87 -0.50 16.39 7.72
CA ARG A 87 0.90 16.28 8.15
C ARG A 87 1.02 15.22 9.25
N ALA A 88 1.82 14.20 8.99
CA ALA A 88 2.18 13.14 9.93
C ALA A 88 3.68 12.89 9.88
N ASP A 89 4.24 12.31 10.94
CA ASP A 89 5.64 11.86 10.95
C ASP A 89 5.77 10.55 10.18
N ALA A 90 5.98 10.67 8.88
CA ALA A 90 6.12 9.54 7.96
C ALA A 90 7.27 8.60 8.35
N GLN A 91 8.39 9.15 8.84
CA GLN A 91 9.58 8.36 9.16
C GLN A 91 9.35 7.53 10.42
N GLN A 92 8.83 8.14 11.47
CA GLN A 92 8.50 7.42 12.69
C GLN A 92 7.43 6.35 12.43
N TRP A 93 6.40 6.66 11.62
CA TRP A 93 5.39 5.68 11.24
C TRP A 93 5.97 4.50 10.45
N CYS A 94 6.86 4.78 9.50
CA CYS A 94 7.55 3.78 8.70
C CYS A 94 8.40 2.86 9.58
N LYS A 95 9.11 3.41 10.56
CA LYS A 95 9.87 2.63 11.54
C LYS A 95 8.97 1.70 12.37
N GLU A 96 7.82 2.17 12.82
CA GLU A 96 6.88 1.32 13.57
C GLU A 96 6.26 0.24 12.68
N LEU A 97 5.86 0.55 11.44
CA LEU A 97 5.43 -0.47 10.48
C LEU A 97 6.53 -1.50 10.21
N GLY A 98 7.77 -1.08 10.06
CA GLY A 98 8.91 -1.97 9.85
C GLY A 98 9.10 -2.98 10.98
N LYS A 99 8.88 -2.58 12.23
CA LYS A 99 8.91 -3.53 13.37
C LYS A 99 7.78 -4.55 13.28
N ILE A 100 6.57 -4.12 12.93
CA ILE A 100 5.38 -4.99 12.89
C ILE A 100 5.44 -5.95 11.69
N LEU A 101 5.88 -5.46 10.54
CA LEU A 101 5.92 -6.22 9.28
C LEU A 101 7.18 -7.07 9.12
N SER A 102 8.14 -6.95 10.05
CA SER A 102 9.37 -7.73 10.06
C SER A 102 9.09 -9.23 9.97
N GLY A 103 9.72 -9.90 9.00
CA GLY A 103 9.56 -11.34 8.77
C GLY A 103 8.24 -11.77 8.11
N LEU A 104 7.32 -10.84 7.82
CA LEU A 104 6.06 -11.16 7.15
C LEU A 104 6.19 -11.20 5.62
N GLY A 105 7.29 -10.67 5.07
CA GLY A 105 7.52 -10.57 3.63
C GLY A 105 6.50 -9.65 2.95
N ILE A 106 6.11 -8.58 3.62
CA ILE A 106 5.22 -7.54 3.11
C ILE A 106 6.05 -6.26 2.99
N ASP A 107 6.08 -5.71 1.79
CA ASP A 107 6.67 -4.40 1.53
C ASP A 107 5.69 -3.30 1.95
N TYR A 108 6.21 -2.12 2.25
CA TYR A 108 5.37 -1.04 2.75
C TYR A 108 5.88 0.35 2.39
N ALA A 109 4.92 1.26 2.26
CA ALA A 109 5.20 2.68 2.08
C ALA A 109 4.31 3.53 2.98
N VAL A 110 4.85 4.66 3.42
CA VAL A 110 4.13 5.69 4.16
C VAL A 110 4.18 6.99 3.39
N ILE A 111 3.03 7.56 3.09
CA ILE A 111 2.91 8.74 2.24
C ILE A 111 2.18 9.82 3.01
N THR A 112 2.74 11.02 3.00
CA THR A 112 2.16 12.22 3.61
C THR A 112 2.26 13.37 2.61
N PRO A 113 1.63 14.54 2.85
CA PRO A 113 1.74 15.68 1.94
C PRO A 113 3.18 16.19 1.78
N SER A 114 4.05 15.98 2.77
CA SER A 114 5.40 16.54 2.83
C SER A 114 6.53 15.53 2.71
N HIS A 115 6.25 14.23 2.88
CA HIS A 115 7.27 13.20 2.93
C HIS A 115 6.73 11.84 2.49
N LYS A 116 7.63 10.99 1.98
CA LYS A 116 7.38 9.59 1.69
C LYS A 116 8.47 8.75 2.32
N CYS A 117 8.10 7.60 2.88
CA CYS A 117 9.02 6.56 3.30
C CYS A 117 8.67 5.26 2.58
N ILE A 118 9.68 4.53 2.11
CA ILE A 118 9.53 3.26 1.39
C ILE A 118 10.51 2.29 2.04
N ASN A 119 10.09 1.09 2.40
CA ASN A 119 10.87 0.13 3.18
C ASN A 119 12.05 -0.54 2.45
N ASN A 120 12.25 -0.22 1.18
CA ASN A 120 13.31 -0.75 0.32
C ASN A 120 14.37 0.32 -0.02
N GLU A 121 14.47 1.38 0.81
CA GLU A 121 15.50 2.44 0.75
C GLU A 121 16.37 2.46 2.02
#